data_AF-A0A7Y1G021-F1
#
_entry.id   AF-A0A7Y1G021-F1
#
_cell.length_a   1.000
_cell.length_b   1.000
_cell.length_c   1.000
_cell.angle_alpha   90.00
_cell.angle_beta   90.00
_cell.angle_gamma   90.00
#
_symmetry.space_group_name_H-M   'P 1'
#
loop_
_entity.id
_entity.type
_entity.pdbx_description
1 polymer ?
#
loop_
_entity_poly.entity_id
_entity_poly.type
_entity_poly.pdbx_seq_one_letter_code
_entity_poly.pdbx_strand_id
1 'polypeptide(L)'
;MTSNLEQKVTSAIHAFCEAAIEKGTFASPAKKDHQLHKIMSTAVNELRTFGSYGLSALKDIMQHESPYVRIWAATEMLTNGDETAKAVLISLAAEEGLLGASAKAVLNEHVKGRLRSPFSVSKT
;
A
#
# COMPACT_ATOMS: atom_id res chain seq x y z
N MET A 1 -0.41 -4.56 28.76
CA MET A 1 0.78 -3.82 28.30
C MET A 1 1.09 -4.31 26.91
N THR A 2 0.77 -3.54 25.87
CA THR A 2 1.16 -3.87 24.50
C THR A 2 2.68 -3.79 24.38
N SER A 3 3.29 -4.73 23.66
CA SER A 3 4.75 -4.74 23.51
C SER A 3 5.20 -3.49 22.73
N ASN A 4 6.42 -2.99 22.98
CA ASN A 4 6.99 -1.84 22.25
C ASN A 4 6.95 -2.06 20.71
N LEU A 5 7.06 -3.31 20.27
CA LEU A 5 6.95 -3.68 18.86
C LEU A 5 5.53 -3.48 18.31
N GLU A 6 4.52 -3.94 19.04
CA GLU A 6 3.11 -3.83 18.67
C GLU A 6 2.67 -2.36 18.52
N GLN A 7 3.13 -1.49 19.43
CA GLN A 7 2.87 -0.06 19.35
C GLN A 7 3.50 0.57 18.10
N LYS A 8 4.74 0.18 17.76
CA LYS A 8 5.42 0.65 16.55
C LYS A 8 4.73 0.19 15.27
N VAL A 9 4.32 -1.08 15.19
CA VAL A 9 3.55 -1.59 14.05
C VAL A 9 2.23 -0.85 13.91
N THR A 10 1.49 -0.67 15.01
CA THR A 10 0.21 0.05 15.01
C THR A 10 0.39 1.48 14.51
N SER A 11 1.43 2.18 14.98
CA SER A 11 1.75 3.53 14.54
C SER A 11 2.08 3.61 13.04
N ALA A 12 2.89 2.67 12.53
CA ALA A 12 3.25 2.64 11.11
C ALA A 12 2.02 2.34 10.22
N ILE A 13 1.18 1.39 10.63
CA ILE A 13 -0.08 1.08 9.93
C ILE A 13 -1.02 2.28 9.92
N HIS A 14 -1.18 2.94 11.06
CA HIS A 14 -2.03 4.14 11.14
C HIS A 14 -1.56 5.23 10.19
N ALA A 15 -0.26 5.55 10.20
CA ALA A 15 0.33 6.54 9.31
C ALA A 15 0.16 6.17 7.83
N PHE A 16 0.31 4.89 7.47
CA PHE A 16 0.06 4.40 6.12
C PHE A 16 -1.40 4.60 5.70
N CYS A 17 -2.34 4.17 6.55
CA CYS A 17 -3.78 4.21 6.23
C CYS A 17 -4.28 5.65 6.06
N GLU A 18 -3.94 6.54 6.99
CA GLU A 18 -4.31 7.97 6.89
C GLU A 18 -3.76 8.60 5.61
N ALA A 19 -2.48 8.37 5.33
CA ALA A 19 -1.84 8.95 4.14
C ALA A 19 -2.44 8.40 2.84
N ALA A 20 -2.75 7.10 2.79
CA ALA A 20 -3.38 6.46 1.63
C ALA A 20 -4.79 7.02 1.38
N ILE A 21 -5.60 7.15 2.44
CA ILE A 21 -6.95 7.72 2.35
C ILE A 21 -6.87 9.15 1.84
N GLU A 22 -6.06 9.99 2.48
CA GLU A 22 -5.96 11.41 2.14
C GLU A 22 -5.43 11.62 0.71
N LYS A 23 -4.45 10.81 0.29
CA LYS A 23 -3.93 10.86 -1.09
C LYS A 23 -5.00 10.44 -2.11
N GLY A 24 -5.77 9.40 -1.79
CA GLY A 24 -6.86 8.91 -2.64
C GLY A 24 -8.00 9.91 -2.83
N THR A 25 -8.22 10.81 -1.86
CA THR A 25 -9.24 11.87 -1.91
C THR A 25 -8.78 13.16 -2.61
N PHE A 26 -7.82 13.06 -3.55
CA PHE A 26 -7.26 14.18 -4.32
C PHE A 26 -6.55 15.22 -3.45
N ALA A 27 -5.48 14.80 -2.77
CA ALA A 27 -4.61 15.71 -2.04
C ALA A 27 -4.05 16.82 -2.95
N SER A 28 -4.46 18.07 -2.68
CA SER A 28 -3.95 19.28 -3.31
C SER A 28 -3.29 20.16 -2.25
N PRO A 29 -2.17 20.85 -2.53
CA PRO A 29 -1.42 20.89 -3.80
C PRO A 29 -0.52 19.67 -4.02
N ALA A 30 0.12 19.54 -5.19
CA ALA A 30 1.02 18.42 -5.53
C ALA A 30 2.13 18.14 -4.49
N LYS A 31 2.58 19.17 -3.76
CA LYS A 31 3.52 19.01 -2.64
C LYS A 31 2.96 18.08 -1.55
N LYS A 32 1.67 18.19 -1.26
CA LYS A 32 0.97 17.35 -0.29
C LYS A 32 0.88 15.90 -0.78
N ASP A 33 0.58 15.71 -2.06
CA ASP A 33 0.56 14.39 -2.70
C ASP A 33 1.91 13.65 -2.53
N HIS A 34 3.02 14.32 -2.83
CA HIS A 34 4.36 13.76 -2.63
C HIS A 34 4.69 13.48 -1.15
N GLN A 35 4.24 14.35 -0.24
CA GLN A 35 4.42 14.15 1.20
C GLN A 35 3.68 12.91 1.69
N LEU A 36 2.42 12.71 1.27
CA LEU A 36 1.63 11.54 1.63
C LEU A 36 2.25 10.26 1.07
N HIS A 37 2.74 10.29 -0.16
CA HIS A 37 3.50 9.17 -0.72
C HIS A 37 4.76 8.85 0.09
N LYS A 38 5.49 9.87 0.54
CA LYS A 38 6.65 9.70 1.41
C LYS A 38 6.27 9.08 2.76
N ILE A 39 5.15 9.49 3.36
CA ILE A 39 4.65 8.90 4.61
C ILE A 39 4.35 7.41 4.42
N MET A 40 3.60 7.05 3.37
CA MET A 40 3.33 5.64 3.06
C MET A 40 4.62 4.84 2.85
N SER A 41 5.59 5.39 2.11
CA SER A 41 6.87 4.73 1.86
C SER A 41 7.67 4.51 3.14
N THR A 42 7.75 5.52 4.02
CA THR A 42 8.40 5.40 5.33
C THR A 42 7.75 4.31 6.16
N ALA A 43 6.41 4.31 6.27
CA ALA A 43 5.66 3.32 7.04
C ALA A 43 5.90 1.88 6.53
N VAL A 44 5.86 1.66 5.22
CA VAL A 44 6.15 0.33 4.64
C VAL A 44 7.59 -0.10 4.92
N ASN A 45 8.56 0.82 4.81
CA ASN A 45 9.95 0.52 5.11
C ASN A 45 10.15 0.17 6.60
N GLU A 46 9.50 0.89 7.52
CA GLU A 46 9.50 0.56 8.95
C GLU A 46 8.89 -0.83 9.19
N LEU A 47 7.73 -1.13 8.60
CA LEU A 47 7.07 -2.43 8.73
C LEU A 47 7.96 -3.58 8.24
N ARG A 48 8.71 -3.39 7.15
CA ARG A 48 9.71 -4.37 6.68
C ARG A 48 10.82 -4.61 7.72
N THR A 49 11.25 -3.58 8.46
CA THR A 49 12.27 -3.75 9.53
C THR A 49 11.78 -4.54 10.73
N PHE A 50 10.46 -4.62 10.93
CA PHE A 50 9.83 -5.41 11.99
C PHE A 50 9.66 -6.90 11.63
N GLY A 51 10.19 -7.32 10.47
CA GLY A 51 10.20 -8.72 10.05
C GLY A 51 8.80 -9.28 9.79
N SER A 52 8.59 -10.55 10.14
CA SER A 52 7.33 -11.27 9.87
C SER A 52 6.11 -10.58 10.49
N TYR A 53 6.27 -9.93 11.65
CA TYR A 53 5.17 -9.25 12.33
C TYR A 53 4.69 -8.02 11.55
N GLY A 54 5.61 -7.19 11.04
CA GLY A 54 5.26 -6.04 10.20
C GLY A 54 4.74 -6.45 8.81
N LEU A 55 5.28 -7.52 8.23
CA LEU A 55 4.76 -8.09 6.97
C LEU A 55 3.34 -8.65 7.13
N SER A 56 3.03 -9.29 8.26
CA SER A 56 1.67 -9.75 8.56
C SER A 56 0.71 -8.56 8.64
N ALA A 57 1.12 -7.48 9.33
CA ALA A 57 0.29 -6.28 9.44
C ALA A 57 0.03 -5.62 8.06
N LEU A 58 1.02 -5.59 7.16
CA LEU A 58 0.83 -5.15 5.77
C LEU A 58 -0.16 -6.02 5.01
N LYS A 59 -0.13 -7.34 5.25
CA LYS A 59 -1.08 -8.28 4.66
C LYS A 59 -2.50 -8.02 5.16
N ASP A 60 -2.66 -7.77 6.46
CA ASP A 60 -3.97 -7.56 7.08
C ASP A 60 -4.67 -6.31 6.51
N ILE A 61 -3.93 -5.23 6.25
CA ILE A 61 -4.52 -4.00 5.69
C ILE A 61 -4.92 -4.10 4.22
N MET A 62 -4.63 -5.20 3.53
CA MET A 62 -5.25 -5.48 2.22
C MET A 62 -6.78 -5.69 2.33
N GLN A 63 -7.29 -5.93 3.54
CA GLN A 63 -8.72 -6.05 3.84
C GLN A 63 -9.31 -4.79 4.49
N HIS A 64 -8.57 -3.68 4.50
CA HIS A 64 -9.05 -2.42 5.07
C HIS A 64 -10.30 -1.91 4.33
N GLU A 65 -11.22 -1.25 5.05
CA GLU A 65 -12.48 -0.75 4.47
C GLU A 65 -12.25 0.22 3.30
N SER A 66 -11.29 1.15 3.45
CA SER A 66 -10.94 2.11 2.42
C SER A 66 -10.29 1.43 1.21
N PRO A 67 -10.86 1.59 -0.01
CA PRO A 67 -10.24 1.06 -1.22
C PRO A 67 -8.88 1.70 -1.54
N TYR A 68 -8.65 2.93 -1.06
CA TYR A 68 -7.38 3.62 -1.24
C TYR A 68 -6.26 2.97 -0.42
N VAL A 69 -6.55 2.42 0.76
CA VAL A 69 -5.58 1.63 1.52
C VAL A 69 -5.31 0.31 0.79
N ARG A 70 -6.38 -0.37 0.38
CA ARG A 70 -6.31 -1.69 -0.27
C ARG A 70 -5.47 -1.67 -1.55
N ILE A 71 -5.60 -0.66 -2.40
CA ILE A 71 -4.86 -0.61 -3.67
C ILE A 71 -3.34 -0.53 -3.43
N TRP A 72 -2.88 0.29 -2.48
CA TRP A 72 -1.46 0.42 -2.17
C TRP A 72 -0.90 -0.83 -1.51
N ALA A 73 -1.62 -1.34 -0.49
CA ALA A 73 -1.22 -2.55 0.22
C ALA A 73 -1.15 -3.76 -0.73
N ALA A 74 -2.18 -3.98 -1.55
CA ALA A 74 -2.20 -5.09 -2.49
C ALA A 74 -1.13 -4.95 -3.59
N THR A 75 -0.84 -3.74 -4.08
CA THR A 75 0.24 -3.53 -5.06
C THR A 75 1.60 -3.90 -4.47
N GLU A 76 1.86 -3.49 -3.23
CA GLU A 76 3.10 -3.81 -2.50
C GLU A 76 3.22 -5.32 -2.24
N MET A 77 2.16 -5.94 -1.73
CA MET A 77 2.13 -7.37 -1.45
C MET A 77 2.29 -8.22 -2.72
N LEU A 78 1.66 -7.82 -3.82
CA LEU A 78 1.81 -8.49 -5.12
C LEU A 78 3.24 -8.39 -5.65
N THR A 79 3.89 -7.23 -5.49
CA THR A 79 5.30 -7.06 -5.86
C THR A 79 6.21 -8.00 -5.06
N ASN A 80 5.90 -8.26 -3.81
CA ASN A 80 6.64 -9.18 -2.94
C ASN A 80 6.26 -10.65 -3.14
N GLY A 81 5.43 -10.97 -4.15
CA GLY A 81 5.06 -12.34 -4.50
C GLY A 81 3.86 -12.90 -3.74
N ASP A 82 3.12 -12.08 -2.96
CA ASP A 82 1.88 -12.54 -2.33
C ASP A 82 0.74 -12.52 -3.35
N GLU A 83 0.48 -13.69 -3.93
CA GLU A 83 -0.55 -13.91 -4.94
C GLU A 83 -1.98 -13.67 -4.43
N THR A 84 -2.21 -13.66 -3.11
CA THR A 84 -3.54 -13.32 -2.54
C THR A 84 -3.94 -11.87 -2.83
N ALA A 85 -2.95 -11.00 -3.05
CA ALA A 85 -3.18 -9.60 -3.42
C ALA A 85 -3.88 -9.44 -4.78
N LYS A 86 -3.77 -10.43 -5.68
CA LYS A 86 -4.46 -10.39 -6.98
C LYS A 86 -5.97 -10.31 -6.83
N ALA A 87 -6.56 -11.06 -5.89
CA ALA A 87 -8.01 -11.06 -5.69
C ALA A 87 -8.52 -9.68 -5.26
N VAL A 88 -7.77 -8.99 -4.39
CA VAL A 88 -8.05 -7.62 -3.95
C VAL A 88 -7.99 -6.66 -5.14
N LEU A 89 -6.94 -6.73 -5.95
CA LEU A 89 -6.77 -5.88 -7.13
C LEU A 89 -7.82 -6.15 -8.21
N ILE A 90 -8.23 -7.40 -8.41
CA ILE A 90 -9.32 -7.76 -9.33
C ILE A 90 -10.64 -7.17 -8.86
N SER A 91 -10.94 -7.24 -7.55
CA SER A 91 -12.14 -6.60 -6.99
C SER A 91 -12.12 -5.09 -7.20
N LEU A 92 -10.98 -4.43 -6.94
CA LEU A 92 -10.85 -2.98 -7.15
C LEU A 92 -10.90 -2.60 -8.63
N ALA A 93 -10.42 -3.46 -9.53
CA ALA A 93 -10.50 -3.24 -10.98
C ALA A 93 -11.94 -3.28 -11.52
N ALA A 94 -12.90 -3.83 -10.77
CA ALA A 94 -14.31 -3.78 -11.14
C ALA A 94 -14.94 -2.40 -10.89
N GLU A 95 -14.32 -1.56 -10.04
CA GLU A 95 -14.78 -0.20 -9.76
C GLU A 95 -14.62 0.72 -10.97
N GLU A 96 -15.47 1.74 -11.05
CA GLU A 96 -15.35 2.80 -12.06
C GLU A 96 -14.32 3.87 -11.66
N GLY A 97 -13.94 4.70 -12.63
CA GLY A 97 -13.07 5.85 -12.40
C GLY A 97 -11.59 5.50 -12.18
N LEU A 98 -10.87 6.44 -11.55
CA LEU A 98 -9.41 6.41 -11.45
C LEU A 98 -8.90 5.22 -10.61
N LEU A 99 -9.63 4.83 -9.57
CA LEU A 99 -9.26 3.71 -8.72
C LEU A 99 -9.24 2.38 -9.51
N GLY A 100 -10.35 2.06 -10.19
CA GLY A 100 -10.43 0.84 -10.99
C GLY A 100 -9.47 0.84 -12.18
N ALA A 101 -9.27 2.00 -12.82
CA ALA A 101 -8.26 2.15 -13.87
C ALA A 101 -6.83 1.88 -13.34
N SER A 102 -6.51 2.38 -12.14
CA SER A 102 -5.23 2.15 -11.48
C SER A 102 -5.02 0.67 -11.15
N ALA A 103 -6.04 0.00 -10.61
CA ALA A 103 -5.97 -1.43 -10.31
C ALA A 103 -5.76 -2.30 -11.57
N LYS A 104 -6.44 -1.97 -12.68
CA LYS A 104 -6.21 -2.61 -14.00
C LYS A 104 -4.78 -2.41 -14.48
N ALA A 105 -4.22 -1.21 -14.31
CA ALA A 105 -2.84 -0.92 -14.68
C ALA A 105 -1.85 -1.77 -13.87
N VAL A 106 -2.04 -1.89 -12.56
CA VAL A 106 -1.21 -2.75 -11.69
C VAL A 106 -1.26 -4.21 -12.14
N LEU A 107 -2.45 -4.77 -12.36
CA LEU A 107 -2.62 -6.15 -12.83
C LEU A 107 -1.94 -6.37 -14.19
N ASN A 108 -2.09 -5.42 -15.12
CA ASN A 108 -1.46 -5.49 -16.44
C ASN A 108 0.07 -5.47 -16.36
N GLU A 109 0.67 -4.64 -15.51
CA GLU A 109 2.12 -4.61 -15.33
C GLU A 109 2.63 -5.86 -14.60
N HIS A 110 1.83 -6.46 -13.71
CA HIS A 110 2.14 -7.76 -13.10
C HIS A 110 2.21 -8.87 -14.13
N VAL A 111 1.20 -8.99 -14.99
CA VAL A 111 1.15 -10.00 -16.07
C VAL A 111 2.36 -9.89 -17.01
N LYS A 112 2.84 -8.67 -17.24
CA LYS A 112 4.02 -8.41 -18.08
C LYS A 112 5.36 -8.61 -17.36
N GLY A 113 5.35 -8.96 -16.06
CA GLY A 113 6.57 -9.09 -15.24
C GLY A 113 7.28 -7.76 -14.96
N ARG A 114 6.56 -6.64 -15.09
CA ARG A 114 7.12 -5.28 -14.96
C ARG A 114 6.67 -4.54 -13.72
N LEU A 115 5.77 -5.14 -12.93
CA LEU A 115 5.37 -4.54 -11.66
C LEU A 115 6.60 -4.34 -10.75
N ARG A 116 6.62 -3.17 -10.12
CA ARG A 116 7.65 -2.75 -9.16
C ARG A 116 6.97 -2.22 -7.92
N SER A 117 7.71 -2.24 -6.81
CA SER A 117 7.17 -1.77 -5.54
C SER A 117 6.85 -0.28 -5.67
N PRO A 118 5.67 0.15 -5.24
CA PRO A 118 5.36 1.58 -5.17
C PRO A 118 6.25 2.31 -4.15
N PHE A 119 6.90 1.57 -3.25
CA PHE A 119 7.69 2.10 -2.14
C PHE A 119 9.18 1.73 -2.21
N SER A 120 9.65 1.14 -3.31
CA SER A 120 11.09 0.95 -3.50
C SER A 120 11.77 2.31 -3.65
N VAL A 121 12.80 2.54 -2.83
CA VAL A 121 13.77 3.61 -3.06
C VAL A 121 14.49 3.30 -4.37
N SER A 122 14.38 4.19 -5.35
CA SER A 122 15.25 4.14 -6.53
C SER A 122 16.69 4.03 -6.05
N LYS A 123 17.39 2.99 -6.49
CA LYS A 123 18.85 2.97 -6.41
C LYS A 123 19.36 4.06 -7.36
N THR A 124 19.47 5.29 -6.86
CA THR A 124 20.41 6.27 -7.41
C THR A 124 21.80 5.95 -6.94
#